data_AF-A0A536VNI3-F1
#
_entry.id   AF-A0A536VNI3-F1
#
_cell.length_a   1.000
_cell.length_b   1.000
_cell.length_c   1.000
_cell.angle_alpha   90.00
_cell.angle_beta   90.00
_cell.angle_gamma   90.00
#
_symmetry.space_group_name_H-M   'P 1'
#
loop_
_entity.id
_entity.type
_entity.pdbx_description
1 polymer ?
#
loop_
_entity_poly.entity_id
_entity_poly.type
_entity_poly.pdbx_seq_one_letter_code
_entity_poly.pdbx_strand_id
1 'polypeptide(L)'
;NALFMSGEPGIGIPAAEWLAKRNVMMVGSDNWAVEIRPYPDKGLFLPVHGFMLVVNGIFLLENLDLEAMSRDKVYEFALIVQPLKLKGGTGSTVAPIAVR
;
A
#
# COMPACT_ATOMS: atom_id res chain seq x y z
N ASN A 1 -0.39 8.79 -19.50
CA ASN A 1 0.26 8.12 -18.35
C ASN A 1 0.87 6.75 -18.73
N ALA A 2 1.18 6.48 -20.02
CA ALA A 2 1.56 5.14 -20.45
C ALA A 2 2.82 4.59 -19.76
N LEU A 3 3.82 5.46 -19.53
CA LEU A 3 5.03 5.10 -18.79
C LEU A 3 4.73 4.73 -17.33
N PHE A 4 3.89 5.52 -16.65
CA PHE A 4 3.46 5.27 -15.27
C PHE A 4 2.76 3.92 -15.11
N MET A 5 1.95 3.53 -16.11
CA MET A 5 1.22 2.25 -16.10
C MET A 5 2.05 1.06 -16.62
N SER A 6 3.27 1.27 -17.10
CA SER A 6 4.07 0.21 -17.71
C SER A 6 4.59 -0.82 -16.70
N GLY A 7 4.68 -0.46 -15.42
CA GLY A 7 5.12 -1.32 -14.33
C GLY A 7 5.62 -0.53 -13.13
N GLU A 8 5.88 -1.22 -12.03
CA GLU A 8 6.43 -0.64 -10.80
C GLU A 8 7.11 -1.73 -9.94
N PRO A 9 8.10 -1.35 -9.12
CA PRO A 9 8.58 -2.22 -8.06
C PRO A 9 7.55 -2.28 -6.93
N GLY A 10 7.47 -3.40 -6.22
CA GLY A 10 6.63 -3.54 -5.03
C GLY A 10 6.80 -4.91 -4.40
N ILE A 11 6.05 -5.18 -3.33
CA ILE A 11 6.15 -6.46 -2.63
C ILE A 11 5.50 -7.60 -3.43
N GLY A 12 5.99 -8.82 -3.22
CA GLY A 12 5.32 -10.05 -3.66
C GLY A 12 4.62 -10.76 -2.50
N ILE A 13 3.93 -11.86 -2.80
CA ILE A 13 3.20 -12.67 -1.82
C ILE A 13 4.04 -13.07 -0.58
N PRO A 14 5.31 -13.49 -0.69
CA PRO A 14 6.08 -13.87 0.49
C PRO A 14 6.25 -12.73 1.52
N ALA A 15 6.45 -11.50 1.06
CA ALA A 15 6.53 -10.34 1.93
C ALA A 15 5.15 -9.96 2.49
N ALA A 16 4.09 -10.11 1.69
CA ALA A 16 2.73 -9.91 2.14
C ALA A 16 2.34 -10.85 3.28
N GLU A 17 2.65 -12.14 3.16
CA GLU A 17 2.44 -13.14 4.21
C GLU A 17 3.21 -12.82 5.49
N TRP A 18 4.45 -12.34 5.34
CA TRP A 18 5.30 -11.95 6.48
C TRP A 18 4.71 -10.75 7.24
N LEU A 19 4.15 -9.78 6.53
CA LEU A 19 3.48 -8.61 7.09
C LEU A 19 2.16 -9.00 7.77
N ALA A 20 1.34 -9.83 7.13
CA ALA A 20 0.06 -10.28 7.69
C ALA A 20 0.24 -11.02 9.03
N LYS A 21 1.28 -11.86 9.16
CA LYS A 21 1.63 -12.56 10.41
C LYS A 21 1.95 -11.62 11.59
N ARG A 22 2.14 -10.33 11.35
CA ARG A 22 2.43 -9.31 12.37
C ARG A 22 1.21 -8.52 12.82
N ASN A 23 0.02 -8.88 12.33
CA ASN A 23 -1.24 -8.19 12.67
C ASN A 23 -1.20 -6.68 12.38
N VAL A 24 -0.59 -6.29 11.26
CA VAL A 24 -0.61 -4.90 10.80
C VAL A 24 -2.01 -4.52 10.32
N MET A 25 -2.45 -3.30 10.60
CA MET A 25 -3.74 -2.79 10.13
C MET A 25 -3.69 -2.34 8.66
N MET A 26 -2.53 -1.86 8.21
CA MET A 26 -2.35 -1.21 6.92
C MET A 26 -0.90 -1.39 6.44
N VAL A 27 -0.72 -1.45 5.12
CA VAL A 27 0.57 -1.41 4.45
C VAL A 27 0.55 -0.26 3.44
N GLY A 28 1.56 0.60 3.47
CA GLY A 28 1.65 1.76 2.57
C GLY A 28 2.92 1.77 1.74
N SER A 29 2.86 2.44 0.59
CA SER A 29 4.01 2.66 -0.29
C SER A 29 3.85 3.98 -1.06
N ASP A 30 4.99 4.50 -1.53
CA ASP A 30 5.12 5.64 -2.44
C ASP A 30 4.95 5.26 -3.93
N ASN A 31 4.60 4.00 -4.22
CA ASN A 31 4.20 3.53 -5.55
C ASN A 31 2.66 3.44 -5.68
N TRP A 32 2.15 2.96 -6.82
CA TRP A 32 0.71 3.01 -7.11
C TRP A 32 -0.06 1.73 -6.82
N ALA A 33 0.59 0.59 -6.60
CA ALA A 33 -0.08 -0.68 -6.29
C ALA A 33 0.41 -1.39 -5.02
N VAL A 34 1.41 -0.86 -4.30
CA VAL A 34 2.14 -1.52 -3.19
C VAL A 34 2.90 -2.79 -3.61
N GLU A 35 2.45 -3.48 -4.66
CA GLU A 35 2.95 -4.74 -5.16
C GLU A 35 3.65 -4.62 -6.52
N ILE A 36 4.45 -5.63 -6.85
CA ILE A 36 5.19 -5.65 -8.10
C ILE A 36 4.26 -5.70 -9.32
N ARG A 37 4.55 -4.85 -10.33
CA ARG A 37 3.86 -4.85 -11.62
C ARG A 37 4.83 -4.85 -12.80
N PRO A 38 4.61 -5.69 -13.84
CA PRO A 38 3.64 -6.80 -13.87
C PRO A 38 4.04 -7.91 -12.87
N TYR A 39 3.05 -8.63 -12.35
CA TYR A 39 3.33 -9.78 -11.50
C TYR A 39 3.97 -10.92 -12.35
N PRO A 40 4.96 -11.67 -11.83
CA PRO A 40 5.64 -12.71 -12.61
C PRO A 40 4.73 -13.80 -13.17
N ASP A 41 3.70 -14.19 -12.41
CA ASP A 41 2.64 -15.07 -12.91
C ASP A 41 1.60 -14.26 -13.68
N LYS A 42 1.56 -14.46 -15.00
CA LYS A 42 0.65 -13.74 -15.91
C LYS A 42 -0.82 -14.10 -15.74
N GLY A 43 -1.14 -15.20 -15.05
CA GLY A 43 -2.52 -15.58 -14.72
C GLY A 43 -3.10 -14.81 -13.54
N LEU A 44 -2.26 -14.08 -12.80
CA LEU A 44 -2.67 -13.35 -11.61
C LEU A 44 -2.63 -11.85 -11.86
N PHE A 45 -3.68 -11.16 -11.40
CA PHE A 45 -3.77 -9.72 -11.41
C PHE A 45 -3.89 -9.22 -9.97
N LEU A 46 -2.90 -8.47 -9.51
CA LEU A 46 -2.83 -7.91 -8.16
C LEU A 46 -3.04 -8.94 -7.03
N PRO A 47 -2.29 -10.06 -7.00
CA PRO A 47 -2.50 -11.08 -5.98
C PRO A 47 -2.21 -10.57 -4.55
N VAL A 48 -1.32 -9.59 -4.36
CA VAL A 48 -1.09 -9.00 -3.03
C VAL A 48 -2.29 -8.19 -2.57
N HIS A 49 -2.96 -7.44 -3.46
CA HIS A 49 -4.22 -6.78 -3.11
C HIS A 49 -5.27 -7.76 -2.60
N GLY A 50 -5.50 -8.85 -3.33
CA GLY A 50 -6.46 -9.88 -2.93
C GLY A 50 -6.11 -10.48 -1.58
N PHE A 51 -4.83 -10.81 -1.37
CA PHE A 51 -4.35 -11.35 -0.11
C PHE A 51 -4.53 -10.35 1.05
N MET A 52 -4.12 -9.10 0.90
CA MET A 52 -4.19 -8.10 1.96
C MET A 52 -5.63 -7.71 2.26
N LEU A 53 -6.38 -7.22 1.26
CA LEU A 53 -7.70 -6.63 1.44
C LEU A 53 -8.78 -7.69 1.70
N VAL A 54 -8.82 -8.76 0.90
CA VAL A 54 -9.94 -9.72 0.90
C VAL A 54 -9.72 -10.82 1.93
N VAL A 55 -8.51 -11.39 1.97
CA VAL A 55 -8.23 -12.54 2.84
C VAL A 55 -7.91 -12.09 4.28
N ASN A 56 -7.16 -10.99 4.45
CA ASN A 56 -6.66 -10.58 5.77
C ASN A 56 -7.29 -9.29 6.32
N GLY A 57 -8.06 -8.54 5.51
CA GLY A 57 -8.64 -7.26 5.94
C GLY A 57 -7.63 -6.15 6.23
N ILE A 58 -6.44 -6.24 5.62
CA ILE A 58 -5.33 -5.28 5.77
C ILE A 58 -5.46 -4.22 4.68
N PHE A 59 -5.54 -2.95 5.08
CA PHE A 59 -5.69 -1.84 4.15
C PHE A 59 -4.40 -1.55 3.36
N LEU A 60 -4.55 -1.04 2.14
CA LEU A 60 -3.46 -0.52 1.33
C LEU A 60 -3.51 1.00 1.28
N LEU A 61 -2.34 1.64 1.35
CA LEU A 61 -2.17 3.10 1.23
C LEU A 61 -1.13 3.41 0.16
N GLU A 62 -1.61 3.84 -0.99
CA GLU A 62 -0.80 4.03 -2.20
C GLU A 62 -0.46 5.50 -2.45
N ASN A 63 0.56 5.74 -3.27
CA ASN A 63 1.00 7.04 -3.75
C ASN A 63 1.37 8.02 -2.62
N LEU A 64 1.99 7.50 -1.55
CA LEU A 64 2.50 8.33 -0.46
C LEU A 64 3.70 9.17 -0.93
N ASP A 65 3.85 10.37 -0.40
CA ASP A 65 5.12 11.10 -0.43
C ASP A 65 5.90 10.75 0.84
N LEU A 66 7.00 10.00 0.67
CA LEU A 66 7.85 9.52 1.76
C LEU A 66 9.26 10.13 1.71
N GLU A 67 9.54 11.06 0.79
CA GLU A 67 10.91 11.54 0.54
C GLU A 67 11.52 12.20 1.78
N ALA A 68 10.77 13.12 2.39
CA ALA A 68 11.21 13.82 3.59
C ALA A 68 11.47 12.85 4.77
N MET A 69 10.56 11.89 4.97
CA MET A 69 10.66 10.93 6.07
C MET A 69 11.85 9.97 5.89
N SER A 70 12.08 9.53 4.65
CA SER A 70 13.21 8.67 4.30
C SER A 70 14.55 9.38 4.51
N ARG A 71 14.67 10.62 4.02
CA ARG A 71 15.86 11.46 4.23
C ARG A 71 16.15 11.67 5.72
N ASP A 72 15.11 11.97 6.49
CA ASP A 72 15.23 12.30 7.91
C ASP A 72 15.24 11.05 8.82
N LYS A 73 15.20 9.84 8.22
CA LYS A 73 15.25 8.53 8.89
C LYS A 73 14.18 8.36 9.96
N VAL A 74 12.96 8.81 9.66
CA VAL A 74 11.79 8.67 10.55
C VAL A 74 11.10 7.34 10.26
N TYR A 75 11.34 6.35 11.12
CA TYR A 75 10.79 4.99 10.95
C TYR A 75 9.63 4.66 11.88
N GLU A 76 9.46 5.42 12.96
CA GLU A 76 8.38 5.26 13.93
C GLU A 76 7.75 6.62 14.23
N PHE A 77 6.43 6.68 14.11
CA PHE A 77 5.64 7.91 14.22
C PHE A 77 4.17 7.53 14.39
N ALA A 78 3.37 8.46 14.90
CA ALA A 78 1.92 8.35 14.88
C ALA A 78 1.41 8.69 13.47
N LEU A 79 0.79 7.73 12.80
CA LEU A 79 0.17 7.91 11.49
C LEU A 79 -1.32 8.22 11.67
N ILE A 80 -1.77 9.34 11.09
CA ILE A 80 -3.17 9.77 11.07
C ILE A 80 -3.67 9.73 9.63
N VAL A 81 -4.69 8.89 9.38
CA VAL A 81 -5.32 8.73 8.06
C VAL A 81 -6.83 8.89 8.22
N GLN A 82 -7.43 9.78 7.43
CA GLN A 82 -8.86 10.09 7.50
C GLN A 82 -9.51 9.90 6.11
N PRO A 83 -10.08 8.72 5.82
CA PRO A 83 -10.84 8.52 4.59
C PRO A 83 -12.14 9.32 4.62
N LEU A 84 -12.59 9.76 3.44
CA LEU A 84 -13.88 10.39 3.25
C LEU A 84 -15.01 9.40 3.54
N LYS A 85 -16.10 9.90 4.11
CA LYS A 85 -17.31 9.10 4.39
C LYS A 85 -18.14 8.90 3.11
N LEU A 86 -17.66 8.03 2.23
CA LEU A 86 -18.30 7.71 0.95
C LEU A 86 -19.18 6.47 1.08
N LYS A 87 -20.49 6.62 0.84
CA LYS A 87 -21.41 5.47 0.86
C LYS A 87 -21.10 4.52 -0.30
N GLY A 88 -20.76 3.27 0.01
CA GLY A 88 -20.42 2.25 -0.98
C GLY A 88 -19.02 2.37 -1.60
N GLY A 89 -18.18 3.29 -1.10
CA GLY A 89 -16.81 3.42 -1.58
C GLY A 89 -15.93 2.24 -1.14
N THR A 90 -15.08 1.75 -2.05
CA THR A 90 -14.07 0.71 -1.77
C THR A 90 -12.71 1.30 -1.37
N GLY A 91 -12.57 2.62 -1.44
CA GLY A 91 -11.38 3.38 -1.10
C GLY A 91 -11.68 4.87 -1.04
N SER A 92 -10.70 5.67 -0.63
CA SER A 92 -10.81 7.14 -0.56
C SER A 92 -9.45 7.77 -0.80
N THR A 93 -9.42 8.92 -1.47
CA THR A 93 -8.28 9.83 -1.35
C THR A 93 -8.15 10.28 0.10
N VAL A 94 -6.91 10.43 0.56
CA VAL A 94 -6.57 10.83 1.92
C VAL A 94 -5.45 11.86 1.90
N ALA A 95 -5.30 12.60 2.99
CA ALA A 95 -4.13 13.43 3.26
C ALA A 95 -3.48 12.92 4.56
N PRO A 96 -2.64 11.86 4.49
CA PRO A 96 -2.03 11.27 5.67
C PRO A 96 -1.08 12.24 6.35
N ILE A 97 -1.04 12.21 7.68
CA ILE A 97 -0.11 13.00 8.48
C ILE A 97 0.69 12.06 9.38
N ALA A 98 2.01 12.23 9.38
CA ALA A 98 2.92 11.60 10.33
C ALA A 98 3.30 12.60 11.42
N VAL A 99 3.16 12.21 12.69
CA VAL A 99 3.57 13.00 13.86
C VAL A 99 4.62 12.23 14.64
N ARG A 100 5.77 12.86 14.91
CA ARG A 100 6.88 12.29 15.67
C ARG A 100 7.23 13.19 16.85
#